data_AF-A0A359H8T7-F1
#
_entry.id   AF-A0A359H8T7-F1
#
_cell.length_a   1.000
_cell.length_b   1.000
_cell.length_c   1.000
_cell.angle_alpha   90.00
_cell.angle_beta   90.00
_cell.angle_gamma   90.00
#
_symmetry.space_group_name_H-M   'P 1'
#
loop_
_entity.id
_entity.type
_entity.pdbx_description
1 polymer ?
#
loop_
_entity_poly.entity_id
_entity_poly.type
_entity_poly.pdbx_seq_one_letter_code
_entity_poly.pdbx_strand_id
1 'polypeptide(L)'
;MMSNMLVAVILGIVEGVTEFLPISSTGHLILVNRLAGFTGNFANTFDVVIQLGAILSVVVYFWQRINPFSNTKTNQEKSETWDLWKKTIVGIIPALLIGGAIGKVVEEKLFNPLIVALALLIGGIVLIIIENRDRVNNINSIKTLNYKTAFYIGLIQCLAMIPGTSRSAATIIGAMILGASRSVAAEFSFFLAIPTMMPGKKLRNPW
;
A
#
# COMPACT_ATOMS: atom_id res chain seq x y z
N MET A 1 15.16 11.97 -27.44
CA MET A 1 13.93 11.99 -26.62
C MET A 1 13.43 10.55 -26.55
N MET A 2 13.17 10.03 -25.34
CA MET A 2 12.73 8.64 -25.19
C MET A 2 11.32 8.47 -25.78
N SER A 3 11.02 7.38 -26.48
CA SER A 3 9.67 7.14 -27.03
C SER A 3 8.63 7.04 -25.92
N ASN A 4 7.44 7.63 -26.09
CA ASN A 4 6.35 7.58 -25.10
C ASN A 4 6.01 6.15 -24.67
N MET A 5 6.10 5.19 -25.59
CA MET A 5 5.82 3.78 -25.30
C MET A 5 6.91 3.16 -24.42
N LEU A 6 8.16 3.56 -24.61
CA LEU A 6 9.28 3.12 -23.76
C LEU A 6 9.18 3.72 -22.36
N VAL A 7 8.79 5.00 -22.24
CA VAL A 7 8.51 5.64 -20.95
C VAL A 7 7.40 4.89 -20.21
N ALA A 8 6.29 4.58 -20.89
CA ALA A 8 5.17 3.86 -20.29
C ALA A 8 5.58 2.46 -19.75
N VAL A 9 6.37 1.71 -20.52
CA VAL A 9 6.88 0.39 -20.10
C VAL A 9 7.79 0.51 -18.87
N ILE A 10 8.72 1.46 -18.87
CA ILE A 10 9.64 1.67 -17.75
C ILE A 10 8.87 2.05 -16.48
N LEU A 11 7.96 3.02 -16.58
CA LEU A 11 7.14 3.44 -15.43
C LEU A 11 6.25 2.30 -14.92
N GLY A 12 5.66 1.51 -15.82
CA GLY A 12 4.88 0.33 -15.44
C GLY A 12 5.70 -0.73 -14.70
N ILE A 13 6.94 -0.99 -15.12
CA ILE A 13 7.86 -1.89 -14.41
C ILE A 13 8.22 -1.32 -13.03
N VAL A 14 8.57 -0.03 -12.97
CA VAL A 14 8.93 0.65 -11.73
C VAL A 14 7.78 0.57 -10.73
N GLU A 15 6.57 0.96 -11.13
CA GLU A 15 5.37 0.87 -10.30
C GLU A 15 5.10 -0.56 -9.84
N GLY A 16 5.04 -1.51 -10.78
CA GLY A 16 4.72 -2.91 -10.48
C GLY A 16 5.69 -3.56 -9.48
N VAL A 17 6.97 -3.19 -9.52
CA VAL A 17 7.98 -3.67 -8.56
C VAL A 17 7.89 -2.93 -7.23
N THR A 18 7.75 -1.61 -7.25
CA THR A 18 7.95 -0.77 -6.06
C THR A 18 6.70 -0.57 -5.22
N GLU A 19 5.49 -0.76 -5.76
CA GLU A 19 4.24 -0.54 -5.02
C GLU A 19 4.09 -1.49 -3.82
N PHE A 20 4.46 -2.76 -4.00
CA PHE A 20 4.30 -3.78 -2.97
C PHE A 20 5.52 -3.92 -2.05
N LEU A 21 6.69 -3.49 -2.53
CA LEU A 21 7.90 -3.43 -1.73
C LEU A 21 7.85 -2.21 -0.80
N PRO A 22 8.37 -2.29 0.43
CA PRO A 22 8.34 -1.18 1.38
C PRO A 22 9.41 -0.11 1.05
N ILE A 23 9.44 0.38 -0.19
CA ILE A 23 10.48 1.26 -0.75
C ILE A 23 9.93 2.51 -1.47
N SER A 24 8.61 2.72 -1.44
CA SER A 24 7.90 3.91 -1.98
C SER A 24 7.93 4.03 -3.51
N SER A 25 6.83 3.63 -4.16
CA SER A 25 6.61 3.80 -5.60
C SER A 25 6.62 5.26 -6.03
N THR A 26 5.94 6.13 -5.29
CA THR A 26 5.86 7.58 -5.55
C THR A 26 7.25 8.23 -5.68
N GLY A 27 8.19 7.88 -4.79
CA GLY A 27 9.56 8.41 -4.87
C GLY A 27 10.31 7.98 -6.14
N HIS A 28 10.16 6.71 -6.53
CA HIS A 28 10.78 6.17 -7.74
C HIS A 28 10.16 6.76 -9.01
N LEU A 29 8.83 6.88 -9.07
CA LEU A 29 8.13 7.48 -10.21
C LEU A 29 8.53 8.95 -10.40
N ILE A 30 8.62 9.75 -9.34
CA ILE A 30 9.09 11.15 -9.42
C ILE A 30 10.48 11.23 -10.06
N LEU A 31 11.41 10.36 -9.66
CA LEU A 31 12.77 10.35 -10.21
C LEU A 31 12.77 9.96 -11.68
N VAL A 32 12.11 8.87 -12.04
CA VAL A 32 12.07 8.34 -13.41
C VAL A 32 11.34 9.32 -14.35
N ASN A 33 10.23 9.91 -13.92
CA ASN A 33 9.51 10.95 -14.64
C ASN A 33 10.39 12.15 -14.95
N ARG A 34 11.18 12.60 -13.97
CA ARG A 34 12.13 13.71 -14.17
C ARG A 34 13.24 13.36 -15.16
N LEU A 35 13.79 12.14 -15.10
CA LEU A 35 14.82 11.68 -16.02
C LEU A 35 14.28 11.51 -17.45
N ALA A 36 13.03 11.07 -17.60
CA ALA A 36 12.36 10.91 -18.88
C ALA A 36 11.83 12.23 -19.47
N GLY A 37 11.80 13.31 -18.69
CA GLY A 37 11.14 14.56 -19.07
C GLY A 37 9.60 14.45 -19.13
N PHE A 38 9.03 13.42 -18.52
CA PHE A 38 7.59 13.14 -18.50
C PHE A 38 6.98 13.75 -17.23
N THR A 39 6.55 15.01 -17.31
CA THR A 39 6.06 15.77 -16.15
C THR A 39 4.72 16.44 -16.43
N GLY A 40 4.06 16.93 -15.38
CA GLY A 40 2.79 17.64 -15.46
C GLY A 40 1.58 16.76 -15.17
N ASN A 41 0.38 17.31 -15.38
CA ASN A 41 -0.87 16.68 -14.95
C ASN A 41 -1.13 15.32 -15.61
N PHE A 42 -0.70 15.15 -16.86
CA PHE A 42 -0.83 13.88 -17.56
C PHE A 42 0.07 12.80 -16.94
N ALA A 43 1.30 13.14 -16.54
CA ALA A 43 2.20 12.21 -15.86
C ALA A 43 1.62 11.75 -14.52
N ASN A 44 1.12 12.68 -13.71
CA ASN A 44 0.45 12.35 -12.44
C ASN A 44 -0.77 11.45 -12.63
N THR A 45 -1.56 11.69 -13.69
CA THR A 45 -2.72 10.85 -14.01
C THR A 45 -2.28 9.47 -14.49
N PHE A 46 -1.22 9.41 -15.29
CA PHE A 46 -0.64 8.16 -15.78
C PHE A 46 -0.11 7.29 -14.64
N ASP A 47 0.59 7.89 -13.67
CA ASP A 47 1.09 7.22 -12.46
C ASP A 47 -0.07 6.55 -11.67
N VAL A 48 -1.19 7.26 -11.50
CA VAL A 48 -2.40 6.71 -10.87
C VAL A 48 -2.99 5.54 -11.69
N VAL A 49 -2.93 5.60 -13.01
CA VAL A 49 -3.46 4.53 -13.88
C VAL A 49 -2.60 3.27 -13.82
N ILE A 50 -1.27 3.38 -13.87
CA ILE A 50 -0.38 2.21 -13.80
C ILE A 50 -0.45 1.52 -12.43
N GLN A 51 -0.72 2.27 -11.36
CA GLN A 51 -0.99 1.73 -10.03
C GLN A 51 -2.23 0.80 -10.00
N LEU A 52 -3.24 1.06 -10.84
CA LEU A 52 -4.37 0.12 -11.00
C LEU A 52 -3.92 -1.23 -11.57
N GLY A 53 -2.95 -1.20 -12.48
CA GLY A 53 -2.32 -2.41 -13.01
C GLY A 53 -1.62 -3.20 -11.90
N ALA A 54 -0.88 -2.51 -11.02
CA ALA A 54 -0.26 -3.14 -9.85
C ALA A 54 -1.33 -3.78 -8.95
N ILE A 55 -2.38 -3.05 -8.56
CA ILE A 55 -3.47 -3.59 -7.71
C ILE A 55 -4.15 -4.80 -8.37
N LEU A 56 -4.40 -4.73 -9.68
CA LEU A 56 -5.01 -5.83 -10.43
C LEU A 56 -4.14 -7.09 -10.38
N SER A 57 -2.80 -6.95 -10.38
CA SER A 57 -1.90 -8.10 -10.22
C SER A 57 -2.13 -8.85 -8.91
N VAL A 58 -2.38 -8.14 -7.80
CA VAL A 58 -2.71 -8.74 -6.50
C VAL A 58 -4.07 -9.43 -6.55
N VAL A 59 -5.07 -8.81 -7.18
CA VAL A 59 -6.40 -9.39 -7.33
C VAL A 59 -6.34 -10.69 -8.13
N VAL A 60 -5.57 -10.73 -9.22
CA VAL A 60 -5.38 -11.92 -10.06
C VAL A 60 -4.60 -12.99 -9.29
N TYR A 61 -3.46 -12.63 -8.70
CA TYR A 61 -2.60 -13.58 -7.98
C TYR A 61 -3.33 -14.23 -6.79
N PHE A 62 -4.06 -13.43 -6.00
CA PHE A 62 -4.82 -13.92 -4.86
C PHE A 62 -6.29 -14.22 -5.18
N TRP A 63 -6.69 -14.34 -6.45
CA TRP A 63 -8.10 -14.47 -6.86
C TRP A 63 -8.83 -15.57 -6.09
N GLN A 64 -8.26 -16.77 -6.06
CA GLN A 64 -8.84 -17.88 -5.32
C GLN A 64 -8.93 -17.61 -3.82
N ARG A 65 -8.00 -16.85 -3.24
CA ARG A 65 -8.01 -16.54 -1.81
C ARG A 65 -9.04 -15.48 -1.44
N ILE A 66 -9.21 -14.45 -2.26
CA ILE A 66 -10.09 -13.31 -1.97
C ILE A 66 -11.50 -13.45 -2.53
N ASN A 67 -11.77 -14.38 -3.45
CA ASN A 67 -13.10 -14.59 -4.03
C ASN A 67 -13.97 -15.48 -3.11
N PRO A 68 -15.01 -14.95 -2.44
CA PRO A 68 -15.87 -15.76 -1.58
C PRO A 68 -16.88 -16.62 -2.36
N PHE A 69 -17.02 -16.40 -3.67
CA PHE A 69 -17.97 -17.10 -4.54
C PHE A 69 -17.33 -18.23 -5.35
N SER A 70 -16.06 -18.55 -5.09
CA SER A 70 -15.40 -19.66 -5.79
C SER A 70 -16.11 -20.98 -5.51
N ASN A 71 -16.40 -21.73 -6.57
CA ASN A 71 -17.02 -23.05 -6.50
C ASN A 71 -16.09 -24.11 -5.89
N THR A 72 -14.79 -23.85 -5.86
CA THR A 72 -13.79 -24.76 -5.29
C THR A 72 -13.65 -24.62 -3.77
N LYS A 73 -14.34 -23.65 -3.14
CA LYS A 73 -14.27 -23.40 -1.70
C LYS A 73 -15.39 -24.10 -0.94
N THR A 74 -15.03 -24.67 0.20
CA THR A 74 -15.94 -25.09 1.27
C THR A 74 -16.65 -23.88 1.90
N ASN A 75 -17.76 -24.13 2.60
CA ASN A 75 -18.48 -23.07 3.33
C ASN A 75 -17.60 -22.39 4.39
N GLN A 76 -16.68 -23.13 5.01
CA GLN A 76 -15.73 -22.58 5.97
C GLN A 76 -14.75 -21.62 5.29
N GLU A 77 -14.14 -21.99 4.17
CA GLU A 77 -13.21 -21.13 3.43
C GLU A 77 -13.91 -19.87 2.89
N LYS A 78 -15.18 -19.98 2.46
CA LYS A 78 -15.98 -18.82 2.07
C LYS A 78 -16.19 -17.87 3.26
N SER A 79 -16.53 -18.41 4.44
CA SER A 79 -16.66 -17.63 5.68
C SER A 79 -15.35 -16.93 6.06
N GLU A 80 -14.21 -17.63 5.97
CA GLU A 80 -12.89 -17.06 6.21
C GLU A 80 -12.53 -15.95 5.21
N THR A 81 -12.95 -16.10 3.95
CA THR A 81 -12.79 -15.05 2.93
C THR A 81 -13.59 -13.79 3.28
N TRP A 82 -14.83 -13.96 3.74
CA TRP A 82 -15.65 -12.85 4.22
C TRP A 82 -15.05 -12.20 5.47
N ASP A 83 -14.51 -12.97 6.40
CA ASP A 83 -13.84 -12.47 7.59
C ASP A 83 -12.58 -11.65 7.24
N LEU A 84 -11.78 -12.11 6.26
CA LEU A 84 -10.67 -11.33 5.70
C LEU A 84 -11.15 -9.98 5.15
N TRP A 85 -12.22 -9.96 4.36
CA TRP A 85 -12.78 -8.70 3.83
C TRP A 85 -13.27 -7.78 4.94
N LYS A 86 -13.97 -8.31 5.96
CA LYS A 86 -14.40 -7.51 7.11
C LYS A 86 -13.21 -6.90 7.86
N LYS A 87 -12.14 -7.67 8.12
CA LYS A 87 -10.90 -7.16 8.73
C LYS A 87 -10.26 -6.08 7.87
N THR A 88 -10.25 -6.27 6.55
CA THR A 88 -9.74 -5.29 5.59
C THR A 88 -10.54 -3.98 5.66
N ILE A 89 -11.87 -4.07 5.68
CA ILE A 89 -12.75 -2.91 5.86
C ILE A 89 -12.48 -2.21 7.19
N VAL A 90 -12.32 -2.96 8.29
CA VAL A 90 -11.96 -2.36 9.59
C VAL A 90 -10.60 -1.67 9.54
N GLY A 91 -9.64 -2.23 8.81
CA GLY A 91 -8.32 -1.64 8.62
C GLY A 91 -8.33 -0.35 7.77
N ILE A 92 -9.24 -0.19 6.80
CA ILE A 92 -9.29 1.04 6.01
C ILE A 92 -10.01 2.19 6.72
N ILE A 93 -10.86 1.91 7.72
CA ILE A 93 -11.67 2.95 8.38
C ILE A 93 -10.82 4.13 8.88
N PRO A 94 -9.72 3.94 9.65
CA PRO A 94 -8.92 5.06 10.12
C PRO A 94 -8.34 5.90 8.99
N ALA A 95 -7.80 5.23 7.97
CA ALA A 95 -7.22 5.84 6.79
C ALA A 95 -8.23 6.65 5.99
N LEU A 96 -9.45 6.14 5.80
CA LEU A 96 -10.53 6.86 5.11
C LEU A 96 -11.01 8.09 5.89
N LEU A 97 -11.19 7.95 7.21
CA LEU A 97 -11.67 9.04 8.07
C LEU A 97 -10.63 10.15 8.18
N ILE A 98 -9.39 9.81 8.52
CA ILE A 98 -8.31 10.78 8.70
C ILE A 98 -7.90 11.35 7.34
N GLY A 99 -7.79 10.52 6.30
CA GLY A 99 -7.41 10.96 4.96
C GLY A 99 -8.45 11.89 4.34
N GLY A 100 -9.73 11.58 4.52
CA GLY A 100 -10.82 12.46 4.12
C GLY A 100 -10.84 13.79 4.88
N ALA A 101 -10.49 13.79 6.17
CA ALA A 101 -10.52 14.98 7.02
C ALA A 101 -9.30 15.91 6.82
N ILE A 102 -8.09 15.36 6.76
CA ILE A 102 -6.84 16.14 6.79
C ILE A 102 -5.89 15.89 5.61
N GLY A 103 -6.16 14.89 4.75
CA GLY A 103 -5.21 14.48 3.69
C GLY A 103 -4.78 15.61 2.77
N LYS A 104 -5.72 16.49 2.37
CA LYS A 104 -5.38 17.68 1.55
C LYS A 104 -4.46 18.66 2.27
N VAL A 105 -4.71 18.92 3.56
CA VAL A 105 -3.91 19.84 4.37
C VAL A 105 -2.51 19.27 4.56
N VAL A 106 -2.41 17.96 4.78
CA VAL A 106 -1.14 17.23 4.89
C VAL A 106 -0.35 17.35 3.58
N GLU A 107 -0.99 17.08 2.44
CA GLU A 107 -0.36 17.21 1.12
C GLU A 107 0.12 18.65 0.87
N GLU A 108 -0.74 19.66 1.04
CA GLU A 108 -0.39 21.06 0.79
C GLU A 108 0.75 21.57 1.68
N LYS A 109 0.82 21.11 2.94
CA LYS A 109 1.84 21.60 3.90
C LYS A 109 3.11 20.77 3.91
N LEU A 110 3.04 19.47 3.61
CA LEU A 110 4.16 18.54 3.74
C LEU A 110 4.75 18.09 2.41
N PHE A 111 4.13 18.39 1.27
CA PHE A 111 4.67 18.01 -0.03
C PHE A 111 5.85 18.91 -0.41
N ASN A 112 7.04 18.56 0.08
CA ASN A 112 8.29 19.11 -0.37
C ASN A 112 9.37 18.01 -0.49
N PRO A 113 10.39 18.19 -1.34
CA PRO A 113 11.41 17.16 -1.58
C PRO A 113 12.18 16.73 -0.32
N LEU A 114 12.38 17.64 0.64
CA LEU A 114 13.10 17.36 1.88
C LEU A 114 12.30 16.42 2.79
N ILE A 115 10.99 16.64 2.94
CA ILE A 115 10.11 15.76 3.71
C ILE A 115 10.04 14.39 3.07
N VAL A 116 9.90 14.32 1.74
CA VAL A 116 9.93 13.05 1.00
C VAL A 116 11.23 12.29 1.25
N ALA A 117 12.39 12.97 1.16
CA ALA A 117 13.68 12.35 1.40
C ALA A 117 13.84 11.87 2.86
N LEU A 118 13.40 12.67 3.83
CA LEU A 118 13.43 12.27 5.25
C LEU A 118 12.49 11.10 5.54
N ALA A 119 11.30 11.07 4.96
CA ALA A 119 10.35 9.96 5.10
C ALA A 119 10.94 8.65 4.57
N LEU A 120 11.62 8.69 3.41
CA LEU A 120 12.33 7.54 2.86
C LEU A 120 13.48 7.07 3.77
N LEU A 121 14.29 8.02 4.27
CA LEU A 121 15.41 7.71 5.16
C LEU A 121 14.93 7.08 6.47
N ILE A 122 13.94 7.69 7.13
CA ILE A 122 13.35 7.20 8.38
C ILE A 122 12.70 5.84 8.13
N GLY A 123 11.92 5.70 7.06
CA GLY A 123 11.29 4.42 6.69
C GLY A 123 12.33 3.30 6.52
N GLY A 124 13.44 3.58 5.84
CA GLY A 124 14.55 2.64 5.67
C GLY A 124 15.22 2.26 6.98
N ILE A 125 15.52 3.23 7.85
CA ILE A 125 16.10 2.98 9.19
C ILE A 125 15.15 2.11 10.03
N VAL A 126 13.86 2.43 10.03
CA VAL A 126 12.86 1.66 10.77
C VAL A 126 12.77 0.23 10.24
N LEU A 127 12.78 0.02 8.92
CA LEU A 127 12.80 -1.32 8.34
C LEU A 127 13.99 -2.15 8.83
N ILE A 128 15.20 -1.58 8.82
CA ILE A 128 16.42 -2.25 9.30
C ILE A 128 16.30 -2.63 10.78
N ILE A 129 15.80 -1.71 11.62
CA ILE A 129 15.62 -1.96 13.06
C ILE A 129 14.62 -3.08 13.31
N ILE A 130 13.53 -3.12 12.53
CA ILE A 130 12.48 -4.12 12.69
C ILE A 130 12.94 -5.50 12.22
N GLU A 131 13.67 -5.56 11.11
CA GLU A 131 14.21 -6.81 10.55
C GLU A 131 15.25 -7.46 11.48
N ASN A 132 16.09 -6.64 12.14
CA ASN A 132 17.16 -7.12 13.01
C ASN A 132 16.72 -7.50 14.44
N ARG A 133 15.42 -7.49 14.74
CA ARG A 133 14.90 -7.88 16.05
C ARG A 133 14.33 -9.29 16.01
N ASP A 134 14.87 -10.16 16.85
CA ASP A 134 14.23 -11.44 17.16
C ASP A 134 12.87 -11.18 17.81
N ARG A 135 11.79 -11.49 17.09
CA ARG A 135 10.42 -11.31 17.56
C ARG A 135 9.71 -12.65 17.66
N VAL A 136 9.11 -12.89 18.82
CA VAL A 136 8.11 -13.93 18.98
C VAL A 136 6.84 -13.45 18.26
N ASN A 137 6.61 -13.99 17.07
CA ASN A 137 5.41 -13.67 16.30
C ASN A 137 4.23 -14.45 16.87
N ASN A 138 3.26 -13.72 17.43
CA ASN A 138 2.04 -14.32 17.97
C ASN A 138 0.94 -14.45 16.90
N ILE A 139 1.07 -13.76 15.76
CA ILE A 139 0.13 -13.81 14.65
C ILE A 139 0.83 -14.38 13.41
N ASN A 140 0.71 -15.70 13.24
CA ASN A 140 1.36 -16.47 12.17
C ASN A 140 0.40 -16.83 11.02
N SER A 141 -0.87 -16.44 11.12
CA SER A 141 -1.86 -16.60 10.07
C SER A 141 -2.81 -15.41 9.99
N ILE A 142 -3.29 -15.09 8.79
CA ILE A 142 -4.37 -14.12 8.56
C ILE A 142 -5.63 -14.45 9.39
N LYS A 143 -5.89 -15.74 9.65
CA LYS A 143 -7.01 -16.18 10.50
C LYS A 143 -6.86 -15.68 11.94
N THR A 144 -5.63 -15.71 12.47
CA THR A 144 -5.30 -15.28 13.83
C THR A 144 -5.20 -13.76 14.01
N LEU A 145 -5.14 -13.00 12.91
CA LEU A 145 -5.15 -11.54 12.94
C LEU A 145 -6.54 -11.08 13.38
N ASN A 146 -6.67 -10.46 14.55
CA ASN A 146 -7.95 -10.00 15.07
C ASN A 146 -8.32 -8.59 14.55
N TYR A 147 -9.59 -8.20 14.70
CA TYR A 147 -10.10 -6.90 14.26
C TYR A 147 -9.42 -5.70 14.93
N LYS A 148 -8.98 -5.86 16.20
CA LYS A 148 -8.26 -4.82 16.94
C LYS A 148 -6.91 -4.53 16.27
N THR A 149 -6.16 -5.58 15.93
CA THR A 149 -4.91 -5.47 15.19
C THR A 149 -5.14 -4.87 13.81
N ALA A 150 -6.16 -5.31 13.06
CA ALA A 150 -6.52 -4.74 11.76
C ALA A 150 -6.76 -3.23 11.84
N PHE A 151 -7.53 -2.77 12.84
CA PHE A 151 -7.79 -1.36 13.08
C PHE A 151 -6.51 -0.56 13.40
N TYR A 152 -5.61 -1.09 14.24
CA TYR A 152 -4.34 -0.41 14.53
C TYR A 152 -3.39 -0.38 13.33
N ILE A 153 -3.37 -1.43 12.49
CA ILE A 153 -2.66 -1.38 11.21
C ILE A 153 -3.20 -0.22 10.36
N GLY A 154 -4.52 -0.04 10.33
CA GLY A 154 -5.18 1.10 9.69
C GLY A 154 -4.77 2.46 10.23
N LEU A 155 -4.67 2.60 11.55
CA LEU A 155 -4.19 3.83 12.19
C LEU A 155 -2.73 4.12 11.82
N ILE A 156 -1.88 3.09 11.78
CA ILE A 156 -0.48 3.23 11.36
C ILE A 156 -0.40 3.56 9.86
N GLN A 157 -1.32 3.05 9.03
CA GLN A 157 -1.42 3.40 7.61
C GLN A 157 -1.59 4.91 7.41
N CYS A 158 -2.18 5.65 8.35
CA CYS A 158 -2.30 7.10 8.24
C CYS A 158 -0.94 7.83 8.16
N LEU A 159 0.16 7.21 8.62
CA LEU A 159 1.51 7.73 8.41
C LEU A 159 1.87 7.81 6.92
N ALA A 160 1.27 6.96 6.07
CA ALA A 160 1.46 7.00 4.62
C ALA A 160 0.87 8.25 3.96
N MET A 161 0.07 9.06 4.66
CA MET A 161 -0.37 10.38 4.16
C MET A 161 0.78 11.39 4.15
N ILE A 162 1.87 11.15 4.89
CA ILE A 162 3.06 11.99 4.85
C ILE A 162 3.78 11.71 3.51
N PRO A 163 3.94 12.71 2.64
CA PRO A 163 4.55 12.52 1.33
C PRO A 163 5.90 11.82 1.40
N GLY A 164 6.08 10.79 0.57
CA GLY A 164 7.29 9.96 0.53
C GLY A 164 7.24 8.72 1.43
N THR A 165 6.32 8.67 2.39
CA THR A 165 6.11 7.47 3.21
C THR A 165 5.44 6.38 2.39
N SER A 166 6.08 5.22 2.28
CA SER A 166 5.49 4.06 1.61
C SER A 166 4.31 3.51 2.42
N ARG A 167 3.16 3.38 1.77
CA ARG A 167 1.95 2.76 2.35
C ARG A 167 2.19 1.30 2.73
N SER A 168 2.81 0.53 1.84
CA SER A 168 3.22 -0.85 2.11
C SER A 168 4.21 -0.92 3.27
N ALA A 169 5.19 -0.02 3.36
CA ALA A 169 6.10 0.06 4.51
C ALA A 169 5.36 0.34 5.83
N ALA A 170 4.52 1.37 5.90
CA ALA A 170 3.78 1.73 7.11
C ALA A 170 2.92 0.56 7.62
N THR A 171 2.21 -0.12 6.72
CA THR A 171 1.31 -1.22 7.08
C THR A 171 2.05 -2.51 7.40
N ILE A 172 3.09 -2.88 6.65
CA ILE A 172 3.89 -4.08 6.91
C ILE A 172 4.64 -3.93 8.23
N ILE A 173 5.35 -2.82 8.42
CA ILE A 173 6.09 -2.55 9.64
C ILE A 173 5.13 -2.44 10.83
N GLY A 174 4.02 -1.72 10.66
CA GLY A 174 2.99 -1.58 11.70
C GLY A 174 2.43 -2.94 12.13
N ALA A 175 2.09 -3.80 11.18
CA ALA A 175 1.63 -5.15 11.47
C ALA A 175 2.69 -6.00 12.19
N MET A 176 3.96 -5.91 11.77
CA MET A 176 5.08 -6.59 12.43
C MET A 176 5.31 -6.08 13.86
N ILE A 177 5.17 -4.78 14.11
CA ILE A 177 5.22 -4.19 15.46
C ILE A 177 4.08 -4.72 16.34
N LEU A 178 2.91 -4.93 15.75
CA LEU A 178 1.74 -5.50 16.43
C LEU A 178 1.79 -7.04 16.57
N GLY A 179 2.90 -7.68 16.19
CA GLY A 179 3.15 -9.11 16.41
C GLY A 179 2.79 -10.03 15.25
N ALA A 180 2.52 -9.49 14.06
CA ALA A 180 2.37 -10.27 12.84
C ALA A 180 3.72 -10.75 12.29
N SER A 181 3.76 -12.00 11.86
CA SER A 181 4.85 -12.50 11.04
C SER A 181 4.95 -11.70 9.74
N ARG A 182 6.16 -11.64 9.15
CA ARG A 182 6.43 -10.89 7.92
C ARG A 182 5.49 -11.27 6.76
N SER A 183 5.22 -12.56 6.60
CA SER A 183 4.31 -13.07 5.57
C SER A 183 2.88 -12.57 5.78
N VAL A 184 2.35 -12.66 6.99
CA VAL A 184 1.01 -12.18 7.34
C VAL A 184 0.91 -10.66 7.20
N ALA A 185 1.94 -9.93 7.61
CA ALA A 185 2.02 -8.47 7.47
C ALA A 185 1.99 -8.04 6.00
N ALA A 186 2.79 -8.68 5.15
CA ALA A 186 2.81 -8.43 3.71
C ALA A 186 1.48 -8.76 3.05
N GLU A 187 0.93 -9.96 3.29
CA GLU A 187 -0.35 -10.36 2.72
C GLU A 187 -1.49 -9.43 3.15
N PHE A 188 -1.60 -9.10 4.44
CA PHE A 188 -2.64 -8.21 4.92
C PHE A 188 -2.49 -6.79 4.34
N SER A 189 -1.26 -6.29 4.21
CA SER A 189 -0.98 -5.03 3.51
C SER A 189 -1.47 -5.06 2.06
N PHE A 190 -1.26 -6.15 1.33
CA PHE A 190 -1.75 -6.29 -0.04
C PHE A 190 -3.28 -6.31 -0.11
N PHE A 191 -3.96 -7.00 0.80
CA PHE A 191 -5.42 -6.99 0.84
C PHE A 191 -5.98 -5.61 1.21
N LEU A 192 -5.31 -4.90 2.11
CA LEU A 192 -5.64 -3.53 2.48
C LEU A 192 -5.46 -2.54 1.32
N ALA A 193 -4.49 -2.79 0.43
CA ALA A 193 -4.24 -2.02 -0.78
C ALA A 193 -5.46 -1.92 -1.68
N ILE A 194 -6.14 -3.07 -1.89
CA ILE A 194 -7.20 -3.22 -2.89
C ILE A 194 -8.31 -2.16 -2.72
N PRO A 195 -8.99 -2.07 -1.56
CA PRO A 195 -10.00 -1.04 -1.36
C PRO A 195 -9.42 0.36 -1.10
N THR A 196 -8.21 0.46 -0.53
CA THR A 196 -7.60 1.75 -0.18
C THR A 196 -7.22 2.57 -1.42
N MET A 197 -6.72 1.90 -2.46
CA MET A 197 -6.14 2.53 -3.64
C MET A 197 -7.06 2.46 -4.86
N MET A 198 -8.26 1.88 -4.71
CA MET A 198 -9.29 2.00 -5.73
C MET A 198 -9.63 3.48 -5.92
N PRO A 199 -9.58 4.01 -7.16
CA PRO A 199 -9.82 5.42 -7.41
C PRO A 199 -11.24 5.79 -6.97
N GLY A 200 -11.35 6.83 -6.16
CA GLY A 200 -12.65 7.45 -5.87
C GLY A 200 -13.18 8.22 -7.09
N LYS A 201 -14.32 8.91 -6.94
CA LYS A 201 -14.93 9.76 -7.99
C LYS A 201 -14.00 10.86 -8.54
N LYS A 202 -12.91 11.18 -7.84
CA LYS A 202 -11.79 11.99 -8.35
C LYS A 202 -10.61 11.04 -8.53
N LEU A 203 -10.06 10.97 -9.74
CA LEU A 203 -8.83 10.25 -10.09
C LEU A 203 -7.60 10.94 -9.43
N ARG A 204 -7.57 10.95 -8.10
CA ARG A 204 -6.44 11.45 -7.32
C ARG A 204 -6.34 10.58 -6.09
N ASN A 205 -5.28 9.78 -6.04
CA ASN A 205 -4.96 8.98 -4.88
C ASN A 205 -4.34 9.90 -3.81
N PRO A 206 -4.84 9.94 -2.56
CA PRO A 206 -4.26 10.77 -1.50
C PRO A 206 -3.01 10.15 -0.86
N TRP A 207 -2.44 9.10 -1.46
CA TRP A 207 -1.26 8.34 -0.99
C TRP A 207 -0.09 8.55 -1.93
#